data_AF-A0A3D1XU40-F1
#
_entry.id   AF-A0A3D1XU40-F1
#
_cell.length_a   1.000
_cell.length_b   1.000
_cell.length_c   1.000
_cell.angle_alpha   90.00
_cell.angle_beta   90.00
_cell.angle_gamma   90.00
#
_symmetry.space_group_name_H-M   'P 1'
#
loop_
_entity.id
_entity.type
_entity.pdbx_description
1 polymer ?
#
loop_
_entity_poly.entity_id
_entity_poly.type
_entity_poly.pdbx_seq_one_letter_code
_entity_poly.pdbx_strand_id
1 'polypeptide(L)' 'MSFPIPFEVQAPTCPVITDNSVLDAIGNTPLIRMHNIGKEYKNVDIYAKAEWKNAGGSVKSRPALKMIEDGEKSGRLT' A
#
# COMPACT_ATOMS: atom_id res chain seq x y z
N MET A 1 14.44 1.43 -32.59
CA MET A 1 14.69 2.61 -31.73
C MET A 1 14.42 2.19 -30.30
N SER A 2 15.49 1.90 -29.57
CA SER A 2 15.43 1.46 -28.16
C SER A 2 15.08 2.67 -27.29
N PHE A 3 13.87 2.69 -26.73
CA PHE A 3 13.60 3.58 -25.61
C PHE A 3 14.23 2.95 -24.36
N PRO A 4 15.17 3.63 -23.69
CA PRO A 4 15.62 3.20 -22.38
C PRO A 4 14.45 3.40 -21.42
N ILE A 5 14.16 2.40 -20.60
CA ILE A 5 13.17 2.49 -19.53
C ILE A 5 13.96 2.78 -18.24
N PRO A 6 14.06 4.04 -17.74
CA PRO A 6 14.54 4.27 -16.40
C PRO A 6 13.31 4.31 -15.50
N PHE A 7 12.76 3.15 -15.17
CA PHE A 7 11.86 3.08 -14.04
C PHE A 7 12.18 1.81 -13.28
N GLU A 8 13.03 1.98 -12.28
CA GLU A 8 13.19 1.06 -11.18
C GLU A 8 11.81 0.89 -10.54
N VAL A 9 11.02 -0.06 -11.07
CA VAL A 9 10.06 -0.76 -10.23
C VAL A 9 10.95 -1.46 -9.24
N GLN A 10 11.24 -0.79 -8.14
CA GLN A 10 11.83 -1.43 -6.99
C GLN A 10 10.92 -2.62 -6.73
N ALA A 11 11.44 -3.83 -7.00
CA ALA A 11 10.77 -5.04 -6.59
C ALA A 11 10.37 -4.79 -5.14
N PRO A 12 9.12 -5.07 -4.72
CA PRO A 12 8.83 -5.02 -3.31
C PRO A 12 9.78 -6.05 -2.71
N THR A 13 10.89 -5.58 -2.14
CA THR A 13 11.67 -6.37 -1.20
C THR A 13 10.59 -6.86 -0.27
N CYS A 14 10.37 -8.18 -0.21
CA CYS A 14 9.59 -8.75 0.89
C CYS A 14 10.09 -7.99 2.11
N PRO A 15 9.25 -7.21 2.81
CA PRO A 15 9.73 -6.42 3.92
C PRO A 15 10.39 -7.45 4.82
N VAL A 16 11.71 -7.37 4.94
CA VAL A 16 12.41 -8.10 5.99
C VAL A 16 11.73 -7.53 7.21
N ILE A 17 11.01 -8.38 7.95
CA ILE A 17 10.33 -7.98 9.18
C ILE A 17 11.47 -7.61 10.14
N THR A 18 11.91 -6.37 10.00
CA THR A 18 12.85 -5.62 10.85
C THR A 18 12.06 -4.78 11.85
N ASP A 19 10.75 -4.77 11.69
CA ASP A 19 9.79 -4.18 12.57
C ASP A 19 9.51 -5.12 13.75
N ASN A 20 9.37 -4.55 14.95
CA ASN A 20 9.12 -5.33 16.15
C ASN A 20 7.74 -6.01 16.15
N SER A 21 6.84 -5.61 15.24
CA SER A 21 5.48 -6.13 15.10
C SER A 21 4.96 -6.12 13.66
N VAL A 22 4.03 -7.02 13.34
CA VAL A 22 3.27 -7.03 12.07
C VAL A 22 2.46 -5.74 11.87
N LEU A 23 2.12 -5.05 12.97
CA LEU A 23 1.37 -3.79 12.92
C LEU A 23 2.15 -2.66 12.25
N ASP A 24 3.47 -2.65 12.39
CA ASP A 24 4.36 -1.66 11.79
C ASP A 24 4.41 -1.79 10.25
N ALA A 25 4.11 -2.98 9.74
CA ALA A 25 4.00 -3.25 8.30
C ALA A 25 2.64 -2.83 7.70
N ILE A 26 1.74 -2.23 8.47
CA ILE A 26 0.46 -1.68 7.97
C ILE A 26 0.72 -0.33 7.29
N GLY A 27 0.33 -0.22 6.02
CA GLY A 27 0.46 1.00 5.23
C GLY A 27 1.51 0.86 4.13
N ASN A 28 2.09 2.01 3.71
CA ASN A 28 3.15 2.09 2.70
C ASN A 28 2.93 1.24 1.42
N THR A 29 1.67 1.05 1.04
CA THR A 29 1.32 0.23 -0.11
C THR A 29 1.70 0.92 -1.42
N PRO A 30 2.16 0.18 -2.44
CA PRO A 30 2.65 0.78 -3.68
C PRO A 30 1.52 1.41 -4.49
N LEU A 31 1.86 2.44 -5.25
CA LEU A 31 1.01 3.01 -6.30
C LEU A 31 1.46 2.44 -7.64
N ILE A 32 0.57 1.72 -8.32
CA ILE A 32 0.89 0.97 -9.54
C ILE A 32 0.23 1.65 -10.73
N ARG A 33 1.02 2.03 -11.74
CA ARG A 33 0.48 2.60 -12.99
C ARG A 33 -0.18 1.51 -13.84
N MET A 34 -1.41 1.76 -14.29
CA MET A 34 -2.17 0.82 -15.11
C MET A 34 -1.96 1.11 -16.59
N HIS A 35 -1.03 0.39 -17.23
CA HIS A 35 -0.72 0.59 -18.65
C HIS A 35 -1.80 0.09 -19.61
N ASN A 36 -2.58 -0.92 -19.20
CA ASN A 36 -3.53 -1.62 -20.07
C ASN A 36 -5.00 -1.22 -19.87
N ILE A 37 -5.32 -0.49 -18.79
CA ILE A 37 -6.67 -0.06 -18.44
C ILE A 37 -6.80 1.44 -18.70
N GLY A 38 -7.92 1.88 -19.28
CA GLY A 38 -8.18 3.30 -19.56
C GLY A 38 -7.44 3.86 -20.76
N LYS A 39 -6.98 2.99 -21.68
CA LYS A 39 -6.32 3.39 -22.94
C LYS A 39 -7.21 4.26 -23.84
N GLU A 40 -8.52 4.16 -23.68
CA GLU A 40 -9.53 4.96 -24.38
C GLU A 40 -9.52 6.44 -23.95
N TYR A 41 -9.02 6.75 -22.75
CA TYR A 41 -8.94 8.10 -22.24
C TYR A 41 -7.59 8.73 -22.58
N LYS A 42 -7.59 9.64 -23.56
CA LYS A 42 -6.39 10.40 -23.93
C LYS A 42 -6.02 11.35 -22.79
N ASN A 43 -4.72 11.43 -22.47
CA ASN A 43 -4.15 12.29 -21.41
C ASN A 43 -4.63 12.00 -19.98
N VAL A 44 -5.09 10.77 -19.71
CA VAL A 44 -5.45 10.33 -18.35
C VAL A 44 -4.53 9.19 -17.94
N ASP A 45 -3.81 9.37 -16.83
CA ASP A 45 -3.03 8.31 -16.21
C ASP A 45 -3.83 7.66 -15.07
N ILE A 46 -4.10 6.37 -15.19
CA ILE A 46 -4.76 5.59 -14.15
C ILE A 46 -3.72 4.90 -13.28
N TYR A 47 -3.86 5.07 -11.97
CA TYR A 47 -3.05 4.40 -10.97
C TYR A 47 -3.92 3.62 -10.00
N ALA A 48 -3.49 2.43 -9.59
CA ALA A 48 -4.10 1.70 -8.50
C ALA A 48 -3.25 1.78 -7.24
N LYS A 49 -3.88 2.17 -6.13
CA LYS A 49 -3.27 2.09 -4.81
C LYS A 49 -3.45 0.67 -4.26
N ALA A 50 -2.34 -0.06 -4.09
CA ALA A 50 -2.36 -1.50 -3.85
C ALA A 50 -2.64 -1.89 -2.39
N GLU A 51 -3.78 -1.48 -1.84
CA GLU A 51 -4.14 -1.71 -0.42
C GLU A 51 -4.30 -3.19 -0.04
N TRP A 52 -4.40 -4.11 -1.01
CA TRP A 52 -4.35 -5.55 -0.73
C TRP A 52 -2.97 -6.04 -0.27
N LYS A 53 -1.92 -5.21 -0.43
CA LYS A 53 -0.56 -5.49 0.05
C LYS A 53 -0.30 -5.04 1.49
N ASN A 54 -1.29 -4.49 2.19
CA ASN A 54 -1.16 -4.30 3.63
C ASN A 54 -0.94 -5.65 4.34
N ALA A 55 -0.34 -5.63 5.54
CA ALA A 55 -0.13 -6.83 6.34
C ALA A 55 -1.40 -7.68 6.55
N GLY A 56 -2.56 -7.05 6.74
CA GLY A 56 -3.85 -7.73 6.87
C GLY A 56 -4.57 -8.01 5.54
N GLY A 57 -3.92 -7.83 4.40
CA GLY A 57 -4.43 -8.19 3.07
C GLY A 57 -5.53 -7.27 2.51
N SER A 58 -5.86 -6.18 3.20
CA SER A 58 -6.90 -5.26 2.74
C SER A 58 -6.70 -3.84 3.29
N VAL A 59 -7.46 -2.90 2.73
CA VAL A 59 -7.50 -1.50 3.19
C VAL A 59 -7.94 -1.36 4.65
N LYS A 60 -8.64 -2.36 5.21
CA LYS A 60 -9.21 -2.30 6.56
C LYS A 60 -8.15 -2.40 7.66
N SER A 61 -6.93 -2.83 7.33
CA SER A 61 -5.81 -2.85 8.30
C SER A 61 -5.56 -1.47 8.93
N ARG A 62 -5.68 -0.39 8.14
CA ARG A 62 -5.45 0.99 8.63
C ARG A 62 -6.50 1.46 9.65
N PRO A 63 -7.80 1.49 9.34
CA PRO A 63 -8.80 1.93 10.31
C PRO A 63 -8.92 0.97 11.50
N ALA A 64 -8.72 -0.34 11.30
CA ALA A 64 -8.75 -1.29 12.41
C ALA A 64 -7.66 -0.99 13.43
N LEU A 65 -6.40 -0.82 13.00
CA LEU A 65 -5.31 -0.41 13.88
C LEU A 65 -5.65 0.88 14.61
N LYS A 66 -6.10 1.90 13.86
CA LYS A 66 -6.37 3.21 14.44
C LYS A 66 -7.50 3.20 15.48
N MET A 67 -8.58 2.45 15.23
CA MET A 67 -9.70 2.31 16.15
C MET A 67 -9.29 1.64 17.46
N ILE A 68 -8.43 0.61 17.39
CA ILE A 68 -7.93 -0.09 18.58
C ILE A 68 -7.01 0.83 19.38
N GLU A 69 -6.02 1.46 18.74
CA GLU A 69 -5.11 2.41 19.40
C GLU A 69 -5.86 3.56 20.09
N ASP A 70 -6.89 4.11 19.43
CA ASP A 70 -7.70 5.19 19.99
C ASP A 70 -8.58 4.68 21.15
N GLY A 71 -9.08 3.45 21.06
CA GLY A 71 -9.79 2.77 22.15
C GLY A 71 -8.92 2.60 23.40
N GLU A 72 -7.70 2.08 23.22
CA GLU A 72 -6.71 1.87 24.27
C GLU A 72 -6.27 3.21 24.88
N LYS A 73 -5.90 4.18 24.04
CA LYS A 73 -5.47 5.51 24.48
C LYS A 73 -6.56 6.26 25.26
N SER A 74 -7.83 6.05 24.90
CA SER A 74 -8.95 6.67 25.60
C SER A 74 -9.43 5.91 26.82
N GLY A 75 -8.89 4.71 27.09
CA GLY A 75 -9.33 3.83 28.17
C GLY A 75 -10.72 3.22 27.95
N ARG A 76 -11.27 3.30 26.73
CA ARG A 76 -12.55 2.65 26.36
C ARG A 76 -12.37 1.19 25.98
N LEU A 77 -11.16 0.82 25.61
CA LEU A 77 -10.70 -0.53 25.36
C LEU A 77 -9.54 -0.80 26.32
N THR A 78 -9.61 -1.90 27.08
CA THR A 78 -8.65 -2.27 28.13
C THR A 78 -8.11 -3.66 27.92
#